data_AF-A0A3M7PHP8-F1
#
_entry.id   AF-A0A3M7PHP8-F1
#
_cell.length_a   1.000
_cell.length_b   1.000
_cell.length_c   1.000
_cell.angle_alpha   90.00
_cell.angle_beta   90.00
_cell.angle_gamma   90.00
#
_symmetry.space_group_name_H-M   'P 1'
#
loop_
_entity.id
_entity.type
_entity.pdbx_description
1 polymer ?
#
loop_
_entity_poly.entity_id
_entity_poly.type
_entity_poly.pdbx_seq_one_letter_code
_entity_poly.pdbx_strand_id
1 'polypeptide(L)'
;MSDYNLKYFNLRGRGEITRLIFAASGKKYNDERVEFEQWPAQKNQAPLGQLPYLKVGPVELPQSLAIARFVARETGLAGKNSLEQAQADAVVETIMEPVNYYYSNIFRIQDADEK
;
A
#
# COMPACT_ATOMS: atom_id res chain seq x y z
N MET A 1 -21.98 1.46 -1.30
CA MET A 1 -20.71 1.14 -0.61
C MET A 1 -19.59 1.44 -1.59
N SER A 2 -18.41 1.87 -1.15
CA SER A 2 -17.32 2.11 -2.10
C SER A 2 -16.84 0.78 -2.70
N ASP A 3 -16.52 0.77 -3.99
CA ASP A 3 -15.93 -0.40 -4.68
C ASP A 3 -14.50 -0.70 -4.20
N TYR A 4 -13.90 0.22 -3.42
CA TYR A 4 -12.55 0.12 -2.89
C TYR A 4 -12.55 -0.17 -1.39
N ASN A 5 -11.88 -1.25 -0.99
CA ASN A 5 -11.57 -1.56 0.40
C ASN A 5 -10.06 -1.77 0.57
N LEU A 6 -9.40 -0.81 1.20
CA LEU A 6 -7.97 -0.88 1.51
C LEU A 6 -7.81 -1.58 2.86
N LYS A 7 -7.16 -2.74 2.85
CA LYS A 7 -6.80 -3.45 4.08
C LYS A 7 -5.34 -3.21 4.43
N TYR A 8 -5.10 -2.67 5.62
CA TYR A 8 -3.74 -2.45 6.13
C TYR A 8 -3.72 -2.43 7.66
N PHE A 9 -2.52 -2.43 8.24
CA PHE A 9 -2.37 -2.23 9.68
C PHE A 9 -2.95 -0.87 10.12
N ASN A 10 -3.35 -0.79 11.40
CA ASN A 10 -3.74 0.46 12.06
C ASN A 10 -2.55 1.39 12.33
N LEU A 11 -1.80 1.71 11.27
CA LEU A 11 -0.67 2.63 11.24
C LEU A 11 -0.58 3.23 9.84
N ARG A 12 0.28 4.25 9.67
CA ARG A 12 0.51 4.90 8.37
C ARG A 12 1.26 3.98 7.40
N GLY A 13 2.56 3.77 7.63
CA GLY A 13 3.40 2.81 6.93
C GLY A 13 3.23 2.81 5.41
N ARG A 14 3.24 1.62 4.81
CA ARG A 14 3.11 1.42 3.36
C ARG A 14 1.70 1.64 2.82
N GLY A 15 0.67 1.68 3.68
CA GLY A 15 -0.71 1.95 3.27
C GLY A 15 -1.01 3.44 3.11
N GLU A 16 -0.21 4.33 3.72
CA GLU A 16 -0.54 5.75 3.83
C GLU A 16 -0.60 6.47 2.49
N ILE A 17 0.27 6.14 1.55
CA ILE A 17 0.29 6.77 0.23
C ILE A 17 -1.08 6.60 -0.44
N THR A 18 -1.65 5.40 -0.40
CA THR A 18 -3.00 5.12 -0.94
C THR A 18 -4.09 5.90 -0.22
N ARG A 19 -4.02 6.00 1.13
CA ARG A 19 -4.99 6.80 1.91
C ARG A 19 -4.95 8.27 1.52
N LEU A 20 -3.76 8.83 1.33
CA LEU A 20 -3.57 10.23 0.91
C LEU A 20 -4.12 10.47 -0.50
N ILE A 21 -3.98 9.52 -1.42
CA ILE A 21 -4.56 9.64 -2.77
C ILE A 21 -6.09 9.64 -2.72
N PHE A 22 -6.70 8.75 -1.92
CA PHE A 22 -8.15 8.77 -1.71
C PHE A 22 -8.63 10.09 -1.07
N ALA A 23 -7.91 10.58 -0.07
CA ALA A 23 -8.23 11.86 0.58
C ALA A 23 -8.13 13.05 -0.39
N ALA A 24 -7.02 13.13 -1.15
CA ALA A 24 -6.77 14.22 -2.10
C ALA A 24 -7.76 14.23 -3.27
N SER A 25 -8.20 13.05 -3.72
CA SER A 25 -9.21 12.91 -4.78
C SER A 25 -10.65 13.10 -4.31
N GLY A 26 -10.90 13.10 -3.00
CA GLY A 26 -12.25 13.05 -2.42
C GLY A 26 -13.00 11.74 -2.68
N LYS A 27 -12.33 10.72 -3.24
CA LYS A 27 -12.93 9.42 -3.55
C LYS A 27 -13.11 8.62 -2.26
N LYS A 28 -14.36 8.28 -1.93
CA LYS A 28 -14.68 7.45 -0.75
C LYS A 28 -14.14 6.04 -0.93
N TYR A 29 -13.63 5.45 0.15
CA TYR A 29 -13.18 4.06 0.23
C TYR A 29 -13.40 3.53 1.64
N ASN A 30 -13.37 2.21 1.82
CA ASN A 30 -13.33 1.60 3.15
C ASN A 30 -11.86 1.43 3.59
N ASP A 31 -11.49 2.00 4.74
CA ASP A 31 -10.18 1.83 5.37
C ASP A 31 -10.28 0.71 6.41
N GLU A 32 -10.09 -0.53 5.98
CA GLU A 32 -10.12 -1.70 6.86
C GLU A 32 -8.79 -1.83 7.61
N ARG A 33 -8.80 -1.41 8.88
CA ARG A 33 -7.63 -1.41 9.74
C ARG A 33 -7.53 -2.71 10.53
N VAL A 34 -6.36 -3.33 10.45
CA VAL A 34 -6.04 -4.60 11.12
C VAL A 34 -5.08 -4.32 12.28
N GLU A 35 -5.41 -4.82 13.46
CA GLU A 35 -4.49 -4.78 14.60
C GLU A 35 -3.43 -5.89 14.48
N PHE A 36 -2.24 -5.66 15.03
CA PHE A 36 -1.10 -6.58 14.88
C PHE A 36 -1.41 -8.00 15.38
N GLU A 37 -2.19 -8.11 16.46
CA GLU A 37 -2.58 -9.36 17.11
C GLU A 37 -3.56 -10.17 16.24
N GLN A 38 -4.34 -9.49 15.39
CA GLN A 38 -5.32 -10.11 14.50
C GLN A 38 -4.68 -10.62 13.20
N TRP A 39 -3.54 -10.06 12.81
CA TRP A 39 -2.91 -10.35 11.53
C TRP A 39 -2.47 -11.81 11.35
N PRO A 40 -1.86 -12.50 12.34
CA PRO A 40 -1.47 -13.90 12.19
C PRO A 40 -2.60 -14.82 11.72
N ALA A 41 -3.83 -14.60 12.21
CA ALA A 41 -5.00 -15.40 11.83
C ALA A 41 -5.50 -15.12 10.40
N GLN A 42 -5.21 -13.93 9.85
CA GLN A 42 -5.68 -13.49 8.55
C GLN A 42 -4.61 -13.64 7.45
N LYS A 43 -3.34 -13.80 7.83
CA LYS A 43 -2.19 -13.80 6.91
C LYS A 43 -2.33 -14.78 5.74
N ASN A 44 -2.78 -16.00 6.01
CA ASN A 44 -2.89 -17.04 4.97
C ASN A 44 -4.01 -16.75 3.95
N GLN A 45 -4.94 -15.86 4.27
CA GLN A 45 -6.02 -15.45 3.37
C GLN A 45 -5.63 -14.25 2.52
N ALA A 46 -4.60 -13.49 2.93
CA ALA A 46 -4.18 -12.31 2.21
C ALA A 46 -3.36 -12.67 0.95
N PRO A 47 -3.48 -11.90 -0.14
CA PRO A 47 -2.66 -12.09 -1.32
C PRO A 47 -1.18 -11.95 -0.95
N LEU A 48 -0.37 -12.93 -1.37
CA LEU A 48 1.05 -13.04 -1.04
C LEU A 48 1.37 -13.12 0.47
N GLY A 49 0.37 -13.32 1.32
CA GLY A 49 0.57 -13.32 2.78
C GLY A 49 1.07 -11.98 3.34
N GLN A 50 0.67 -10.86 2.72
CA GLN A 50 1.19 -9.52 3.01
C GLN A 50 0.07 -8.46 3.11
N LEU A 51 0.38 -7.38 3.82
CA LEU A 51 -0.38 -6.12 3.83
C LEU A 51 0.53 -4.98 3.31
N PRO A 52 0.00 -3.94 2.63
CA PRO A 52 -1.41 -3.74 2.28
C PRO A 52 -1.84 -4.52 1.05
N TYR A 53 -3.15 -4.72 0.93
CA TYR A 53 -3.82 -5.02 -0.34
C TYR A 53 -5.11 -4.20 -0.49
N LEU A 54 -5.49 -3.94 -1.73
CA LEU A 54 -6.73 -3.23 -2.07
C LEU A 54 -7.69 -4.20 -2.73
N LYS A 55 -8.89 -4.33 -2.16
CA LYS A 55 -9.98 -5.03 -2.80
C LYS A 55 -10.75 -4.08 -3.71
N VAL A 56 -10.91 -4.48 -4.97
CA VAL A 56 -11.63 -3.77 -6.03
C VAL A 56 -12.66 -4.74 -6.62
N GLY A 57 -13.89 -4.68 -6.13
CA GLY A 57 -14.90 -5.70 -6.44
C GLY A 57 -14.41 -7.12 -6.03
N PRO A 58 -14.29 -8.08 -6.97
CA PRO A 58 -13.80 -9.44 -6.67
C PRO A 58 -12.26 -9.56 -6.65
N VAL A 59 -11.53 -8.53 -7.09
CA VAL A 59 -10.07 -8.58 -7.24
C VAL A 59 -9.39 -8.08 -5.97
N GLU A 60 -8.37 -8.82 -5.50
CA GLU A 60 -7.47 -8.37 -4.43
C GLU A 60 -6.10 -8.03 -5.01
N LEU A 61 -5.78 -6.74 -5.05
CA LEU A 61 -4.53 -6.20 -5.59
C LEU A 61 -3.48 -6.04 -4.47
N PRO A 62 -2.42 -6.86 -4.42
CA PRO A 62 -1.32 -6.66 -3.47
C PRO A 62 -0.35 -5.56 -3.93
N GLN A 63 0.66 -5.29 -3.10
CA GLN A 63 1.78 -4.35 -3.34
C GLN A 63 1.40 -2.86 -3.25
N SER A 64 1.82 -2.25 -2.14
CA SER A 64 1.55 -0.83 -1.80
C SER A 64 1.69 0.18 -2.95
N LEU A 65 2.81 0.17 -3.69
CA LEU A 65 3.02 1.14 -4.77
C LEU A 65 2.22 0.81 -6.03
N ALA A 66 1.94 -0.48 -6.29
CA ALA A 66 1.05 -0.86 -7.40
C ALA A 66 -0.38 -0.38 -7.13
N ILE A 67 -0.84 -0.55 -5.88
CA ILE A 67 -2.12 -0.04 -5.39
C ILE A 67 -2.17 1.49 -5.53
N ALA A 68 -1.18 2.20 -5.00
CA ALA A 68 -1.14 3.66 -5.04
C ALA A 68 -1.21 4.19 -6.49
N ARG A 69 -0.41 3.63 -7.40
CA ARG A 69 -0.44 4.01 -8.83
C ARG A 69 -1.77 3.70 -9.50
N PHE A 70 -2.36 2.55 -9.17
CA PHE A 70 -3.69 2.20 -9.67
C PHE A 70 -4.74 3.21 -9.22
N VAL A 71 -4.82 3.51 -7.91
CA VAL A 71 -5.78 4.49 -7.39
C VAL A 71 -5.52 5.88 -7.97
N ALA A 72 -4.27 6.31 -8.09
CA ALA A 72 -3.93 7.59 -8.69
C ALA A 72 -4.44 7.71 -10.14
N ARG A 73 -4.36 6.63 -10.94
CA ARG A 73 -4.92 6.62 -12.30
C ARG A 73 -6.44 6.72 -12.28
N GLU A 74 -7.09 5.92 -11.44
CA GLU A 74 -8.57 5.90 -11.30
C GLU A 74 -9.14 7.24 -10.81
N THR A 75 -8.33 8.05 -10.13
CA THR A 75 -8.73 9.36 -9.60
C THR A 75 -8.15 10.54 -10.37
N GLY A 76 -7.44 10.32 -11.49
CA GLY A 76 -6.85 11.39 -12.29
C GLY A 76 -5.66 12.12 -11.65
N LEU A 77 -5.02 11.51 -10.64
CA LEU A 77 -3.86 12.04 -9.91
C LEU A 77 -2.51 11.45 -10.38
N ALA A 78 -2.50 10.67 -11.46
CA ALA A 78 -1.30 10.03 -12.00
C ALA A 78 -0.64 10.81 -13.17
N GLY A 79 -1.09 12.04 -13.45
CA GLY A 79 -0.69 12.80 -14.65
C GLY A 79 -1.61 12.55 -15.84
N LYS A 80 -1.38 13.31 -16.92
CA LYS A 80 -2.27 13.34 -18.11
C LYS A 80 -1.88 12.33 -19.19
N ASN A 81 -0.66 11.82 -19.15
CA ASN A 81 -0.09 10.93 -20.14
C ASN A 81 0.98 10.02 -19.53
N SER A 82 1.49 9.07 -20.31
CA SER A 82 2.47 8.09 -19.85
C SER A 82 3.78 8.71 -19.37
N LEU A 83 4.20 9.85 -19.94
CA LEU A 83 5.43 10.53 -19.53
C LEU A 83 5.25 11.24 -18.18
N GLU A 84 4.15 11.96 -17.98
CA GLU A 84 3.84 12.59 -16.68
C GLU A 84 3.68 11.55 -15.57
N GLN A 85 3.06 10.40 -15.88
CA GLN A 85 2.99 9.30 -14.93
C GLN A 85 4.38 8.75 -14.59
N ALA A 86 5.24 8.54 -15.60
CA ALA A 86 6.61 8.08 -15.37
C ALA A 86 7.44 9.08 -14.54
N GLN A 87 7.20 10.38 -14.69
CA GLN A 87 7.84 11.41 -13.85
C GLN A 87 7.40 11.30 -12.39
N ALA A 88 6.10 11.10 -12.13
CA ALA A 88 5.60 10.85 -10.78
C ALA A 88 6.17 9.54 -10.20
N ASP A 89 6.24 8.49 -11.02
CA ASP A 89 6.80 7.19 -10.63
C ASP A 89 8.28 7.30 -10.26
N ALA A 90 9.07 8.07 -11.01
CA ALA A 90 10.48 8.30 -10.72
C ALA A 90 10.67 9.03 -9.37
N VAL A 91 9.83 10.01 -9.05
CA VAL A 91 9.87 10.70 -7.74
C VAL A 91 9.54 9.73 -6.60
N VAL A 92 8.50 8.92 -6.78
CA VAL A 92 8.11 7.91 -5.79
C VAL A 92 9.24 6.89 -5.58
N GLU A 93 9.84 6.38 -6.65
CA GLU A 93 10.93 5.39 -6.56
C GLU A 93 12.17 5.97 -5.88
N THR A 94 12.56 7.19 -6.24
CA THR A 94 13.67 7.92 -5.59
C THR A 94 13.47 8.04 -4.08
N ILE A 95 12.24 8.28 -3.61
CA ILE A 95 11.94 8.35 -2.17
C ILE A 95 11.88 6.96 -1.54
N MET A 96 11.36 5.97 -2.27
CA MET A 96 11.12 4.64 -1.72
C MET A 96 12.40 3.81 -1.57
N GLU A 97 13.44 4.07 -2.36
CA GLU A 97 14.76 3.43 -2.19
C GLU A 97 15.34 3.60 -0.77
N PRO A 98 15.57 4.82 -0.25
CA PRO A 98 16.09 5.00 1.10
C PRO A 98 15.09 4.55 2.18
N VAL A 99 13.78 4.66 1.94
CA VAL A 99 12.75 4.13 2.86
C VAL A 99 12.84 2.60 2.97
N ASN A 100 13.03 1.91 1.85
CA ASN A 100 13.18 0.46 1.83
C ASN A 100 14.49 0.03 2.50
N TYR A 101 15.59 0.77 2.29
CA TYR A 101 16.86 0.57 3.00
C TYR A 101 16.70 0.77 4.51
N TYR A 102 16.02 1.83 4.93
CA TYR A 102 15.75 2.11 6.34
C TYR A 102 14.95 0.96 6.98
N TYR A 103 13.85 0.54 6.35
CA TYR A 103 13.03 -0.56 6.86
C TYR A 103 13.78 -1.89 6.88
N SER A 104 14.58 -2.19 5.86
CA SER A 104 15.35 -3.44 5.86
C SER A 104 16.38 -3.49 6.98
N ASN A 105 16.95 -2.35 7.39
CA ASN A 105 17.91 -2.31 8.48
C ASN A 105 17.26 -2.31 9.86
N ILE A 106 16.09 -1.68 10.03
CA ILE A 106 15.36 -1.70 11.32
C ILE A 106 14.71 -3.06 11.58
N PHE A 107 14.13 -3.68 10.55
CA PHE A 107 13.42 -4.96 10.69
C PHE A 107 14.29 -6.16 10.34
N ARG A 108 15.59 -5.95 10.12
CA ARG A 108 16.58 -7.02 10.05
C ARG A 108 16.62 -7.69 11.43
N ILE A 109 16.09 -8.91 11.50
CA ILE A 109 16.34 -9.81 12.64
C ILE A 109 17.85 -9.99 12.71
N GLN A 110 18.49 -9.52 13.78
CA GLN A 110 19.94 -9.67 13.96
C GLN A 110 20.35 -11.07 14.38
N ASP A 111 19.46 -11.90 14.93
CA ASP A 111 19.80 -13.27 15.32
C ASP A 111 18.72 -14.27 14.88
N ALA A 112 19.10 -15.13 13.93
CA ALA A 112 18.32 -16.30 13.56
C ALA A 112 18.29 -17.36 14.68
N ASP A 113 19.11 -17.18 15.72
CA ASP A 113 19.33 -18.12 16.83
C ASP A 113 18.46 -17.83 18.07
N GLU A 114 17.60 -16.80 18.08
CA GLU A 114 16.67 -16.47 19.19
C GLU A 114 15.22 -16.92 18.95
N LYS A 115 14.99 -18.02 18.22
CA LYS A 115 13.64 -18.62 18.08
C LYS A 115 13.55 -20.03 18.63
#